data_AF-A0ABD6VXH4-F1
#
_entry.id   AF-A0ABD6VXH4-F1
#
_cell.length_a   1.000
_cell.length_b   1.000
_cell.length_c   1.000
_cell.angle_alpha   90.00
_cell.angle_beta   90.00
_cell.angle_gamma   90.00
#
_symmetry.space_group_name_H-M   'P 1'
#
loop_
_entity.id
_entity.type
_entity.pdbx_description
1 polymer ?
#
loop_
_entity_poly.entity_id
_entity_poly.type
_entity_poly.pdbx_seq_one_letter_code
_entity_poly.pdbx_strand_id
1 'polypeptide(L)'
;MAGEPVDPFDLTVNLEVQELIREVARSFPGKFSGNTQLYSSLLAHVQRTAGGDWLPGVTMTNPVLAHLRDDYPELYHAVQQAADDVFGRGAFTGNALGYLVLYFASVLDHTHTEVPAAVLLITSDGPGTGSLIAGKLRVQVPEIREIKIIQVSDLPNQNLAHYGLILATMPLPGFKHQYLVITPILARDEISEIRRLLQQVKPKEATQQRQPSLDQTVTAFESLKTMVLAADDMLQHFAVTEITEAVTTSGATIDAMLAHLPDVVAEAPVVKDALLKRLELAPVGIPDTGLAMIHTSSQGVTVPYIGAFDLKTPLSLPAMDMGTIMLHRVLLLLTPNPVAQETLTLLSAVSAKLIASTTNLQLFEKGHYSQLYQIITEVFMNEIKKIDRR
;
A
#
# COMPACT_ATOMS: atom_id res chain seq x y z
N MET A 1 -25.89 -33.65 12.44
CA MET A 1 -25.32 -32.30 12.29
C MET A 1 -26.39 -31.33 12.72
N ALA A 2 -26.32 -30.88 13.98
CA ALA A 2 -27.15 -29.78 14.44
C ALA A 2 -26.39 -28.50 14.09
N GLY A 3 -26.99 -27.63 13.26
CA GLY A 3 -26.44 -26.30 13.02
C GLY A 3 -26.39 -25.54 14.34
N GLU A 4 -25.32 -24.79 14.57
CA GLU A 4 -25.23 -23.87 15.70
C GLU A 4 -26.45 -22.93 15.68
N PRO A 5 -27.10 -22.69 16.83
CA PRO A 5 -28.17 -21.72 16.90
C PRO A 5 -27.59 -20.33 16.67
N VAL A 6 -27.92 -19.73 15.52
CA VAL A 6 -27.68 -18.30 15.28
C VAL A 6 -28.46 -17.53 16.34
N ASP A 7 -27.77 -16.68 17.11
CA ASP A 7 -28.41 -15.82 18.11
C ASP A 7 -29.49 -14.98 17.40
N PRO A 8 -30.78 -15.08 17.79
CA PRO A 8 -31.86 -14.28 17.20
C PRO A 8 -31.58 -12.77 17.27
N PHE A 9 -30.79 -12.33 18.25
CA PHE A 9 -30.35 -10.95 18.41
C PHE A 9 -29.41 -10.52 17.28
N ASP A 10 -28.45 -11.38 16.90
CA ASP A 10 -27.51 -11.10 15.81
C ASP A 10 -28.22 -11.03 14.46
N LEU A 11 -29.17 -11.93 14.18
CA LEU A 11 -29.89 -11.91 12.89
C LEU A 11 -30.75 -10.65 12.74
N THR A 12 -31.39 -10.20 13.83
CA THR A 12 -32.27 -9.01 13.82
C THR A 12 -31.47 -7.74 13.53
N VAL A 13 -30.34 -7.53 14.23
CA VAL A 13 -29.50 -6.34 14.05
C VAL A 13 -28.89 -6.28 12.64
N ASN A 14 -28.51 -7.43 12.06
CA ASN A 14 -28.02 -7.49 10.68
C ASN A 14 -29.10 -7.02 9.68
N LEU A 15 -30.34 -7.46 9.85
CA LEU A 15 -31.46 -7.05 8.98
C LEU A 15 -31.77 -5.55 9.12
N GLU A 16 -31.76 -5.02 10.33
CA GLU A 16 -31.98 -3.59 10.59
C GLU A 16 -30.89 -2.72 9.95
N VAL A 17 -29.61 -3.12 10.04
CA VAL A 17 -28.51 -2.38 9.39
C VAL A 17 -28.63 -2.41 7.87
N GLN A 18 -29.05 -3.54 7.28
CA GLN A 18 -29.31 -3.61 5.84
C GLN A 18 -30.49 -2.72 5.42
N GLU A 19 -31.53 -2.64 6.24
CA GLU A 19 -32.67 -1.75 6.00
C GLU A 19 -32.25 -0.28 6.09
N LEU A 20 -31.46 0.10 7.11
CA LEU A 20 -30.93 1.46 7.26
C LEU A 20 -30.17 1.91 6.01
N ILE A 21 -29.25 1.08 5.51
CA ILE A 21 -28.48 1.39 4.30
C ILE A 21 -29.39 1.53 3.09
N ARG A 22 -30.41 0.67 2.98
CA ARG A 22 -31.35 0.67 1.87
C ARG A 22 -32.21 1.92 1.85
N GLU A 23 -32.74 2.33 3.00
CA GLU A 23 -33.59 3.52 3.14
C GLU A 23 -32.79 4.80 2.84
N VAL A 24 -31.56 4.93 3.37
CA VAL A 24 -30.69 6.06 3.05
C VAL A 24 -30.31 6.08 1.56
N ALA A 25 -30.07 4.90 0.96
CA ALA A 25 -29.76 4.79 -0.47
C ALA A 25 -30.90 5.22 -1.40
N ARG A 26 -32.15 5.29 -0.94
CA ARG A 26 -33.26 5.84 -1.75
C ARG A 26 -33.07 7.32 -2.04
N SER A 27 -32.51 8.07 -1.09
CA SER A 27 -32.19 9.49 -1.24
C SER A 27 -30.86 9.73 -1.97
N PHE A 28 -30.00 8.71 -2.07
CA PHE A 28 -28.67 8.78 -2.72
C PHE A 28 -28.44 7.61 -3.69
N PRO A 29 -29.09 7.62 -4.87
CA PRO A 29 -29.04 6.51 -5.81
C PRO A 29 -27.61 6.12 -6.21
N GLY A 30 -27.28 4.83 -6.10
CA GLY A 30 -26.01 4.27 -6.57
C GLY A 30 -24.78 4.55 -5.69
N LYS A 31 -24.96 5.17 -4.50
CA LYS A 31 -23.82 5.56 -3.64
C LYS A 31 -23.43 4.53 -2.58
N PHE A 32 -24.39 3.81 -2.01
CA PHE A 32 -24.15 2.97 -0.81
C PHE A 32 -24.30 1.45 -1.06
N SER A 33 -24.80 1.05 -2.23
CA SER A 33 -25.05 -0.36 -2.54
C SER A 33 -23.74 -1.15 -2.67
N GLY A 34 -23.66 -2.32 -2.04
CA GLY A 34 -22.49 -3.21 -2.12
C GLY A 34 -21.26 -2.77 -1.30
N ASN A 35 -21.34 -1.69 -0.53
CA ASN A 35 -20.22 -1.22 0.29
C ASN A 35 -20.10 -2.04 1.59
N THR A 36 -19.23 -3.06 1.58
CA THR A 36 -18.99 -3.98 2.72
C THR A 36 -18.35 -3.27 3.92
N GLN A 37 -17.59 -2.20 3.70
CA GLN A 37 -16.98 -1.40 4.76
C GLN A 37 -18.03 -0.55 5.50
N LEU A 38 -18.96 0.06 4.76
CA LEU A 38 -20.10 0.79 5.33
C LEU A 38 -20.97 -0.15 6.16
N TYR A 39 -21.29 -1.32 5.60
CA TYR A 39 -22.07 -2.35 6.29
C TYR A 39 -21.42 -2.81 7.60
N SER A 40 -20.14 -3.22 7.57
CA SER A 40 -19.44 -3.69 8.76
C SER A 40 -19.26 -2.60 9.82
N SER A 41 -19.03 -1.35 9.40
CA SER A 41 -18.89 -0.21 10.31
C SER A 41 -20.21 0.15 10.99
N LEU A 42 -21.32 0.15 10.24
CA LEU A 42 -22.66 0.35 10.79
C LEU A 42 -23.06 -0.80 11.71
N LEU A 43 -22.83 -2.05 11.30
CA LEU A 43 -23.14 -3.23 12.11
C LEU A 43 -22.41 -3.19 13.46
N ALA A 44 -21.10 -2.94 13.45
CA ALA A 44 -20.32 -2.82 14.67
C ALA A 44 -20.72 -1.62 15.53
N HIS A 45 -21.23 -0.54 14.93
CA HIS A 45 -21.73 0.62 15.67
C HIS A 45 -23.07 0.29 16.33
N VAL A 46 -24.04 -0.22 15.57
CA VAL A 46 -25.37 -0.60 16.07
C VAL A 46 -25.28 -1.67 17.14
N GLN A 47 -24.45 -2.72 16.95
CA GLN A 47 -24.24 -3.77 17.97
C GLN A 47 -23.65 -3.22 19.28
N ARG A 48 -22.69 -2.29 19.21
CA ARG A 48 -22.13 -1.63 20.41
C ARG A 48 -23.12 -0.72 21.11
N THR A 49 -24.12 -0.22 20.38
CA THR A 49 -25.16 0.67 20.90
C THR A 49 -26.42 -0.10 21.35
N ALA A 50 -26.63 -1.34 20.88
CA ALA A 50 -27.80 -2.18 21.19
C ALA A 50 -27.78 -2.84 22.59
N GLY A 51 -26.73 -2.65 23.38
CA GLY A 51 -26.51 -3.28 24.69
C GLY A 51 -27.25 -2.67 25.90
N GLY A 52 -28.25 -1.80 25.68
CA GLY A 52 -29.12 -1.31 26.75
C GLY A 52 -28.69 0.00 27.39
N ASP A 53 -28.69 1.09 26.62
CA ASP A 53 -28.99 2.44 27.12
C ASP A 53 -29.22 3.38 25.92
N TRP A 54 -30.41 3.30 25.33
CA TRP A 54 -30.95 4.41 24.54
C TRP A 54 -31.35 5.53 25.51
N LEU A 55 -30.39 6.07 26.26
CA LEU A 55 -30.67 7.17 27.18
C LEU A 55 -31.01 8.41 26.36
N PRO A 56 -32.24 8.95 26.48
CA PRO A 56 -32.55 10.24 25.89
C PRO A 56 -31.68 11.29 26.59
N GLY A 57 -30.78 11.94 25.86
CA GLY A 57 -30.22 13.21 26.29
C GLY A 57 -28.80 13.23 26.87
N VAL A 58 -27.92 12.27 26.58
CA VAL A 58 -26.48 12.50 26.83
C VAL A 58 -25.89 13.36 25.71
N THR A 59 -26.09 14.67 25.84
CA THR A 59 -25.45 15.72 25.02
C THR A 59 -23.97 15.88 25.40
N MET A 60 -23.14 14.87 25.14
CA MET A 60 -21.70 15.15 25.04
C MET A 60 -21.46 15.68 23.63
N THR A 61 -21.36 17.00 23.44
CA THR A 61 -21.13 17.60 22.13
C THR A 61 -19.73 17.22 21.62
N ASN A 62 -19.65 16.24 20.70
CA ASN A 62 -18.44 16.07 19.91
C ASN A 62 -18.38 17.21 18.89
N PRO A 63 -17.39 18.12 18.96
CA PRO A 63 -17.32 19.28 18.07
C PRO A 63 -17.22 18.88 16.59
N VAL A 64 -16.69 17.70 16.26
CA VAL A 64 -16.63 17.18 14.87
C VAL A 64 -18.02 16.79 14.35
N LEU A 65 -18.89 16.23 15.21
CA LEU A 65 -20.23 15.79 14.82
C LEU A 65 -21.23 16.94 14.77
N ALA A 66 -20.95 18.06 15.45
CA ALA A 66 -21.81 19.24 15.48
C ALA A 66 -21.93 19.92 14.10
N HIS A 67 -20.88 19.85 13.28
CA HIS A 67 -20.85 20.45 11.94
C HIS A 67 -21.54 19.57 10.87
N LEU A 68 -21.67 18.26 11.07
CA LEU A 68 -22.22 17.34 10.05
C LEU A 68 -23.64 17.69 9.59
N ARG A 69 -24.45 18.28 10.48
CA ARG A 69 -25.79 18.75 10.13
C ARG A 69 -25.75 19.94 9.15
N ASP A 70 -24.77 20.81 9.33
CA ASP A 70 -24.62 22.03 8.54
C ASP A 70 -23.83 21.74 7.25
N ASP A 71 -22.88 20.80 7.29
CA ASP A 71 -22.04 20.39 6.16
C ASP A 71 -22.73 19.40 5.20
N TYR A 72 -23.59 18.52 5.72
CA TYR A 72 -24.32 17.49 4.93
C TYR A 72 -25.82 17.46 5.26
N PRO A 73 -26.56 18.56 5.05
CA PRO A 73 -27.95 18.69 5.53
C PRO A 73 -28.90 17.65 4.93
N GLU A 74 -28.76 17.33 3.64
CA GLU A 74 -29.58 16.33 2.96
C GLU A 74 -29.29 14.91 3.46
N LEU A 75 -28.01 14.59 3.68
CA LEU A 75 -27.61 13.28 4.21
C LEU A 75 -28.06 13.11 5.65
N TYR A 76 -27.88 14.16 6.46
CA TYR A 76 -28.28 14.17 7.85
C TYR A 76 -29.78 13.88 7.98
N HIS A 77 -30.61 14.54 7.17
CA HIS A 77 -32.05 14.28 7.14
C HIS A 77 -32.40 12.86 6.68
N ALA A 78 -31.77 12.36 5.62
CA ALA A 78 -32.03 11.02 5.11
C ALA A 78 -31.66 9.93 6.12
N VAL A 79 -30.50 10.06 6.79
CA VAL A 79 -30.03 9.13 7.82
C VAL A 79 -30.92 9.20 9.05
N GLN A 80 -31.35 10.39 9.46
CA GLN A 80 -32.28 10.54 10.58
C GLN A 80 -33.62 9.88 10.31
N GLN A 81 -34.21 10.11 9.14
CA GLN A 81 -35.48 9.52 8.77
C GLN A 81 -35.38 7.98 8.67
N ALA A 82 -34.34 7.47 8.02
CA ALA A 82 -34.12 6.03 7.91
C ALA A 82 -33.89 5.38 9.28
N ALA A 83 -33.16 6.04 10.18
CA ALA A 83 -32.95 5.52 11.53
C ALA A 83 -34.26 5.49 12.34
N ASP A 84 -35.11 6.52 12.22
CA ASP A 84 -36.42 6.56 12.86
C ASP A 84 -37.37 5.48 12.32
N ASP A 85 -37.30 5.19 11.02
CA ASP A 85 -38.14 4.19 10.35
C ASP A 85 -37.72 2.75 10.68
N VAL A 86 -36.41 2.51 10.86
CA VAL A 86 -35.84 1.17 11.10
C VAL A 86 -35.80 0.82 12.59
N PHE A 87 -35.34 1.75 13.44
CA PHE A 87 -35.10 1.49 14.87
C PHE A 87 -36.16 2.13 15.78
N GLY A 88 -37.09 2.89 15.21
CA GLY A 88 -38.10 3.64 15.93
C GLY A 88 -37.70 5.08 16.23
N ARG A 89 -38.70 5.97 16.26
CA ARG A 89 -38.50 7.42 16.46
C ARG A 89 -37.70 7.72 17.72
N GLY A 90 -36.59 8.44 17.54
CA GLY A 90 -35.76 8.91 18.65
C GLY A 90 -34.80 7.87 19.21
N ALA A 91 -34.66 6.70 18.56
CA ALA A 91 -33.61 5.75 18.90
C ALA A 91 -32.23 6.41 18.71
N PHE A 92 -31.94 6.95 17.53
CA PHE A 92 -30.67 7.64 17.28
C PHE A 92 -30.80 9.16 17.44
N THR A 93 -30.15 9.72 18.45
CA THR A 93 -30.09 11.17 18.67
C THR A 93 -28.67 11.63 19.05
N GLY A 94 -28.40 12.94 18.93
CA GLY A 94 -27.10 13.52 19.29
C GLY A 94 -25.93 12.87 18.57
N ASN A 95 -24.90 12.45 19.32
CA ASN A 95 -23.71 11.83 18.76
C ASN A 95 -23.99 10.49 18.07
N ALA A 96 -24.98 9.71 18.53
CA ALA A 96 -25.30 8.41 17.94
C ALA A 96 -25.78 8.59 16.50
N LEU A 97 -26.66 9.56 16.27
CA LEU A 97 -27.06 9.97 14.91
C LEU A 97 -25.88 10.56 14.12
N GLY A 98 -25.06 11.39 14.76
CA GLY A 98 -23.86 11.98 14.13
C GLY A 98 -22.88 10.93 13.61
N TYR A 99 -22.67 9.82 14.32
CA TYR A 99 -21.82 8.74 13.86
C TYR A 99 -22.42 7.97 12.68
N LEU A 100 -23.74 7.74 12.65
CA LEU A 100 -24.40 7.17 11.48
C LEU A 100 -24.16 8.06 10.25
N VAL A 101 -24.40 9.36 10.39
CA VAL A 101 -24.18 10.35 9.32
C VAL A 101 -22.73 10.35 8.87
N LEU A 102 -21.77 10.26 9.79
CA LEU A 102 -20.35 10.19 9.48
C LEU A 102 -19.99 8.96 8.64
N TYR A 103 -20.55 7.78 8.94
CA TYR A 103 -20.30 6.58 8.14
C TYR A 103 -20.81 6.73 6.70
N PHE A 104 -22.00 7.31 6.50
CA PHE A 104 -22.49 7.58 5.15
C PHE A 104 -21.73 8.72 4.45
N ALA A 105 -21.36 9.78 5.17
CA ALA A 105 -20.60 10.91 4.64
C ALA A 105 -19.22 10.44 4.17
N SER A 106 -18.60 9.54 4.92
CA SER A 106 -17.35 8.90 4.52
C SER A 106 -17.46 8.16 3.19
N VAL A 107 -18.65 7.70 2.78
CA VAL A 107 -18.85 7.08 1.46
C VAL A 107 -19.16 8.12 0.38
N LEU A 108 -19.82 9.23 0.72
CA LEU A 108 -20.11 10.32 -0.22
C LEU A 108 -18.87 11.14 -0.59
N ASP A 109 -17.97 11.39 0.36
CA ASP A 109 -16.69 12.09 0.15
C ASP A 109 -15.73 11.29 -0.75
N HIS A 110 -15.95 9.98 -0.90
CA HIS A 110 -15.25 9.14 -1.88
C HIS A 110 -15.80 9.28 -3.31
N THR A 111 -16.67 10.26 -3.57
CA THR A 111 -17.22 10.55 -4.92
C THR A 111 -16.72 11.85 -5.54
N HIS A 112 -15.51 12.28 -5.19
CA HIS A 112 -14.70 13.06 -6.11
C HIS A 112 -14.34 12.17 -7.31
N THR A 113 -15.15 12.31 -8.36
CA THR A 113 -14.87 12.04 -9.78
C THR A 113 -13.70 11.07 -10.02
N GLU A 114 -14.02 9.84 -10.43
CA GLU A 114 -13.07 8.98 -11.12
C GLU A 114 -12.62 9.64 -12.42
N VAL A 115 -11.66 10.55 -12.31
CA VAL A 115 -10.83 10.98 -13.44
C VAL A 115 -9.50 10.28 -13.25
N PRO A 116 -9.12 9.32 -14.11
CA PRO A 116 -7.76 8.83 -14.15
C PRO A 116 -6.89 9.93 -14.75
N ALA A 117 -6.43 10.86 -13.91
CA ALA A 117 -5.43 11.84 -14.32
C ALA A 117 -4.05 11.27 -14.04
N ALA A 118 -3.51 10.52 -15.01
CA ALA A 118 -2.07 10.32 -15.08
C ALA A 118 -1.44 11.69 -15.33
N VAL A 119 -0.53 12.12 -14.47
CA VAL A 119 0.20 13.39 -14.58
C VAL A 119 1.60 13.10 -15.10
N LEU A 120 2.01 13.82 -16.14
CA LEU A 120 3.39 13.81 -16.62
C LEU A 120 4.14 14.97 -15.99
N LEU A 121 5.17 14.69 -15.19
CA LEU A 121 6.07 15.68 -14.63
C LEU A 121 7.38 15.70 -15.41
N ILE A 122 7.64 16.81 -16.10
CA ILE A 122 8.84 17.03 -16.91
C ILE A 122 9.82 17.88 -16.09
N THR A 123 11.02 17.37 -15.86
CA THR A 123 12.06 18.10 -15.11
C THR A 123 13.30 18.40 -15.94
N SER A 124 13.91 19.55 -15.67
CA SER A 124 15.23 19.94 -16.19
C SER A 124 16.37 19.33 -15.38
N ASP A 125 16.17 19.22 -14.06
CA ASP A 125 17.24 18.97 -13.09
C ASP A 125 17.36 17.48 -12.70
N GLY A 126 16.70 16.60 -13.47
CA GLY A 126 16.78 15.15 -13.29
C GLY A 126 15.80 14.56 -12.28
N PRO A 127 15.91 13.24 -12.03
CA PRO A 127 14.92 12.46 -11.28
C PRO A 127 14.86 12.79 -9.77
N GLY A 128 15.92 13.35 -9.19
CA GLY A 128 15.95 13.74 -7.77
C GLY A 128 14.97 14.86 -7.44
N THR A 129 15.04 15.98 -8.16
CA THR A 129 14.10 17.11 -8.00
C THR A 129 12.67 16.71 -8.38
N GLY A 130 12.52 15.86 -9.41
CA GLY A 130 11.22 15.33 -9.81
C GLY A 130 10.57 14.45 -8.74
N SER A 131 11.35 13.63 -8.04
CA SER A 131 10.84 12.77 -6.97
C SER A 131 10.35 13.57 -5.76
N LEU A 132 11.03 14.68 -5.43
CA LEU A 132 10.61 15.58 -4.36
C LEU A 132 9.29 16.30 -4.70
N ILE A 133 9.17 16.81 -5.93
CA ILE A 133 7.93 17.43 -6.41
C ILE A 133 6.79 16.41 -6.47
N ALA A 134 7.04 15.21 -7.00
CA ALA A 134 6.05 14.14 -7.05
C ALA A 134 5.60 13.70 -5.64
N GLY A 135 6.52 13.60 -4.68
CA GLY A 135 6.20 13.32 -3.28
C GLY A 135 5.28 14.38 -2.68
N LYS A 136 5.57 15.68 -2.90
CA LYS A 136 4.70 16.77 -2.44
C LYS A 136 3.34 16.77 -3.13
N LEU A 137 3.28 16.50 -4.43
CA LEU A 137 2.02 16.41 -5.17
C LEU A 137 1.14 15.27 -4.66
N ARG A 138 1.71 14.09 -4.37
CA ARG A 138 0.95 12.97 -3.78
C ARG A 138 0.33 13.31 -2.43
N VAL A 139 1.02 14.11 -1.61
CA VAL A 139 0.52 14.52 -0.28
C VAL A 139 -0.51 15.65 -0.38
N GLN A 140 -0.25 16.66 -1.23
CA GLN A 140 -1.06 17.87 -1.29
C GLN A 140 -2.21 17.77 -2.31
N VAL A 141 -2.11 16.88 -3.29
CA VAL A 141 -3.09 16.69 -4.38
C VAL A 141 -3.34 15.18 -4.53
N PRO A 142 -3.96 14.52 -3.53
CA PRO A 142 -4.17 13.08 -3.53
C PRO A 142 -5.13 12.60 -4.64
N GLU A 143 -5.81 13.53 -5.32
CA GLU A 143 -6.63 13.21 -6.50
C GLU A 143 -5.78 12.70 -7.69
N ILE A 144 -4.45 12.93 -7.67
CA ILE A 144 -3.53 12.41 -8.68
C ILE A 144 -3.16 10.95 -8.36
N ARG A 145 -3.68 10.00 -9.14
CA ARG A 145 -3.38 8.57 -8.99
C ARG A 145 -2.00 8.15 -9.49
N GLU A 146 -1.52 8.77 -10.58
CA GLU A 146 -0.24 8.41 -11.19
C GLU A 146 0.55 9.68 -11.54
N ILE A 147 1.84 9.66 -11.21
CA ILE A 147 2.80 10.70 -11.62
C ILE A 147 3.98 10.00 -12.30
N LYS A 148 4.11 10.19 -13.61
CA LYS A 148 5.30 9.76 -14.35
C LYS A 148 6.28 10.92 -14.42
N ILE A 149 7.51 10.67 -13.97
CA ILE A 149 8.60 11.66 -14.02
C ILE A 149 9.44 11.36 -15.25
N ILE A 150 9.70 12.38 -16.07
CA ILE A 150 10.62 12.29 -17.21
C ILE A 150 11.56 13.49 -17.24
N GLN A 151 12.70 13.34 -17.89
CA GLN A 151 13.50 14.49 -18.30
C GLN A 151 12.99 15.07 -19.63
N VAL A 152 13.30 16.34 -19.88
CA VAL A 152 12.96 17.00 -21.16
C VAL A 152 13.51 16.21 -22.36
N SER A 153 14.67 15.56 -22.23
CA SER A 153 15.27 14.71 -23.25
C SER A 153 14.42 13.49 -23.64
N ASP A 154 13.58 12.99 -22.73
CA ASP A 154 12.77 11.78 -22.93
C ASP A 154 11.38 12.09 -23.49
N LEU A 155 11.05 13.38 -23.64
CA LEU A 155 9.78 13.88 -24.14
C LEU A 155 9.38 13.34 -25.53
N PRO A 156 10.31 13.20 -26.51
CA PRO A 156 9.96 12.65 -27.84
C PRO A 156 9.44 11.21 -27.80
N ASN A 157 9.79 10.44 -26.76
CA ASN A 157 9.42 9.03 -26.63
C ASN A 157 8.12 8.81 -25.81
N GLN A 158 7.42 9.89 -25.45
CA GLN A 158 6.20 9.80 -24.64
C GLN A 158 4.94 9.90 -25.47
N ASN A 159 3.98 9.01 -25.19
CA ASN A 159 2.61 9.18 -25.67
C ASN A 159 1.85 10.17 -24.76
N LEU A 160 1.85 11.45 -25.16
CA LEU A 160 1.25 12.53 -24.40
C LEU A 160 -0.28 12.45 -24.29
N ALA A 161 -0.94 11.62 -25.12
CA ALA A 161 -2.39 11.49 -25.13
C ALA A 161 -2.95 10.77 -23.90
N HIS A 162 -2.10 10.06 -23.15
CA HIS A 162 -2.47 9.31 -21.95
C HIS A 162 -2.52 10.18 -20.68
N TYR A 163 -1.88 11.35 -20.70
CA TYR A 163 -1.79 12.21 -19.52
C TYR A 163 -2.91 13.25 -19.51
N GLY A 164 -3.61 13.35 -18.37
CA GLY A 164 -4.65 14.35 -18.14
C GLY A 164 -4.08 15.74 -17.88
N LEU A 165 -2.86 15.81 -17.33
CA LEU A 165 -2.17 17.05 -17.01
C LEU A 165 -0.66 16.88 -17.21
N ILE A 166 -0.03 17.90 -17.81
CA ILE A 166 1.43 17.96 -17.99
C ILE A 166 1.96 19.10 -17.13
N LEU A 167 2.93 18.79 -16.27
CA LEU A 167 3.63 19.72 -15.40
C LEU A 167 5.09 19.82 -15.85
N ALA A 168 5.67 21.02 -15.81
CA ALA A 168 7.07 21.22 -16.15
C ALA A 168 7.75 22.14 -15.13
N THR A 169 9.02 21.87 -14.80
CA THR A 169 9.81 22.78 -13.93
C THR A 169 10.44 23.94 -14.69
N MET A 170 10.30 23.97 -16.01
CA MET A 170 10.79 25.03 -16.88
C MET A 170 9.86 25.23 -18.09
N PRO A 171 9.87 26.40 -18.73
CA PRO A 171 9.24 26.57 -20.03
C PRO A 171 9.79 25.58 -21.07
N LEU A 172 8.93 25.05 -21.93
CA LEU A 172 9.27 24.11 -23.00
C LEU A 172 9.09 24.78 -24.38
N PRO A 173 10.14 25.42 -24.95
CA PRO A 173 10.04 26.09 -26.23
C PRO A 173 9.66 25.13 -27.35
N GLY A 174 8.65 25.48 -28.15
CA GLY A 174 8.18 24.64 -29.27
C GLY A 174 7.30 23.46 -28.88
N PHE A 175 6.99 23.28 -27.58
CA PHE A 175 6.05 22.27 -27.13
C PHE A 175 4.60 22.70 -27.41
N LYS A 176 3.86 21.88 -28.17
CA LYS A 176 2.54 22.25 -28.72
C LYS A 176 1.36 21.88 -27.83
N HIS A 177 1.60 21.17 -26.72
CA HIS A 177 0.55 20.72 -25.80
C HIS A 177 0.40 21.69 -24.64
N GLN A 178 -0.78 21.74 -24.02
CA GLN A 178 -0.99 22.52 -22.80
C GLN A 178 -0.22 21.89 -21.63
N TYR A 179 0.48 22.72 -20.87
CA TYR A 179 1.23 22.33 -19.69
C TYR A 179 1.25 23.48 -18.68
N LEU A 180 1.46 23.15 -17.41
CA LEU A 180 1.64 24.13 -16.34
C LEU A 180 3.11 24.15 -15.91
N VAL A 181 3.70 25.34 -15.87
CA VAL A 181 5.03 25.52 -15.28
C VAL A 181 4.87 25.64 -13.77
N ILE A 182 5.60 24.81 -13.03
CA ILE A 182 5.52 24.74 -11.57
C ILE A 182 6.91 24.88 -10.93
N THR A 183 6.93 25.36 -9.70
CA THR A 183 8.15 25.46 -8.90
C THR A 183 8.33 24.27 -7.95
N PRO A 184 9.57 23.96 -7.52
CA PRO A 184 9.82 22.91 -6.52
C PRO A 184 9.16 23.17 -5.14
N ILE A 185 8.79 24.43 -4.88
CA ILE A 185 8.15 24.83 -3.63
C ILE A 185 6.66 24.44 -3.65
N LEU A 186 6.01 24.45 -4.82
CA LEU A 186 4.58 24.24 -5.00
C LEU A 186 3.76 25.19 -4.09
N ALA A 187 3.79 26.48 -4.41
CA ALA A 187 3.02 27.49 -3.70
C ALA A 187 1.51 27.17 -3.72
N ARG A 188 0.76 27.70 -2.75
CA ARG A 188 -0.69 27.43 -2.61
C ARG A 188 -1.49 27.75 -3.87
N ASP A 189 -1.06 28.77 -4.61
CA ASP A 189 -1.72 29.20 -5.83
C ASP A 189 -1.46 28.19 -6.97
N GLU A 190 -0.25 27.60 -7.03
CA GLU A 190 0.09 26.52 -7.97
C GLU A 190 -0.71 25.25 -7.67
N ILE A 191 -0.88 24.89 -6.39
CA ILE A 191 -1.71 23.75 -5.97
C ILE A 191 -3.18 23.97 -6.32
N SER A 192 -3.71 25.17 -6.08
CA SER A 192 -5.09 25.52 -6.45
C SER A 192 -5.31 25.43 -7.96
N GLU A 193 -4.34 25.88 -8.74
CA GLU A 193 -4.39 25.83 -10.20
C GLU A 193 -4.28 24.39 -10.73
N ILE A 194 -3.43 23.55 -10.14
CA ILE A 194 -3.35 22.12 -10.46
C ILE A 194 -4.71 21.45 -10.23
N ARG A 195 -5.35 21.67 -9.07
CA ARG A 195 -6.68 21.11 -8.78
C ARG A 195 -7.74 21.61 -9.75
N ARG A 196 -7.72 22.90 -10.09
CA ARG A 196 -8.64 23.49 -11.08
C ARG A 196 -8.48 22.84 -12.45
N LEU A 197 -7.23 22.63 -12.90
CA LEU A 197 -6.95 21.98 -14.18
C LEU A 197 -7.37 20.52 -14.19
N LEU A 198 -7.12 19.77 -13.10
CA LEU A 198 -7.57 18.39 -12.93
C LEU A 198 -9.10 18.25 -13.03
N GLN A 199 -9.85 19.21 -12.48
CA GLN A 199 -11.32 19.26 -12.60
C GLN A 199 -11.80 19.59 -14.03
N GLN A 200 -10.96 20.22 -14.85
CA GLN A 200 -11.28 20.59 -16.24
C GLN A 200 -10.86 19.55 -17.27
N VAL A 201 -10.11 18.51 -16.86
CA VAL A 201 -9.82 17.37 -17.71
C VAL A 201 -11.13 16.65 -18.01
N LYS A 202 -11.76 17.02 -19.13
CA LYS A 202 -12.92 16.28 -19.63
C LYS A 202 -12.48 14.84 -19.88
N PRO A 203 -13.25 13.83 -19.43
CA PRO A 203 -12.98 12.46 -19.81
C PRO A 203 -12.97 12.41 -21.33
N LYS A 204 -11.79 12.21 -21.92
CA LYS A 204 -11.75 11.77 -23.31
C LYS A 204 -12.44 10.43 -23.29
N GLU A 205 -13.56 10.34 -24.00
CA GLU A 205 -14.15 9.08 -24.39
C GLU A 205 -13.09 8.33 -25.20
N ALA A 206 -12.19 7.64 -24.51
CA ALA A 206 -11.60 6.44 -25.06
C ALA A 206 -12.80 5.53 -25.31
N THR A 207 -13.15 5.39 -26.58
CA THR A 207 -14.08 4.38 -27.07
C THR A 207 -13.43 3.00 -26.88
N GLN A 208 -13.15 2.64 -25.62
CA GLN A 208 -13.01 1.26 -25.24
C GLN A 208 -14.42 0.81 -24.94
N GLN A 209 -14.91 -0.07 -25.80
CA GLN A 209 -16.19 -0.73 -25.65
C GLN A 209 -16.36 -1.14 -24.19
N ARG A 210 -17.41 -0.62 -23.54
CA ARG A 210 -17.88 -1.10 -22.24
C ARG A 210 -18.36 -2.54 -22.42
N GLN A 211 -17.44 -3.48 -22.46
CA GLN A 211 -17.68 -4.79 -21.89
C GLN A 211 -17.62 -4.60 -20.37
N PRO A 212 -18.48 -5.27 -19.58
CA PRO A 212 -18.29 -5.29 -18.13
C PRO A 212 -16.87 -5.80 -17.90
N SER A 213 -15.98 -4.95 -17.39
CA SER A 213 -14.56 -5.27 -17.40
C SER A 213 -14.33 -6.39 -16.40
N LEU A 214 -14.18 -7.61 -16.92
CA LEU A 214 -13.43 -8.68 -16.27
C LEU A 214 -12.12 -8.13 -15.68
N ASP A 215 -11.54 -7.06 -16.23
CA ASP A 215 -10.25 -6.48 -15.87
C ASP A 215 -10.04 -6.12 -14.40
N GLN A 216 -10.98 -5.59 -13.61
CA GLN A 216 -10.64 -5.22 -12.22
C GLN A 216 -10.54 -6.44 -11.31
N THR A 217 -11.52 -7.36 -11.39
CA THR A 217 -11.47 -8.64 -10.69
C THR A 217 -10.37 -9.53 -11.23
N VAL A 218 -10.13 -9.54 -12.54
CA VAL A 218 -9.01 -10.26 -13.18
C VAL A 218 -7.67 -9.64 -12.80
N THR A 219 -7.53 -8.32 -12.73
CA THR A 219 -6.28 -7.67 -12.30
C THR A 219 -6.04 -7.89 -10.82
N ALA A 220 -7.06 -7.79 -9.97
CA ALA A 220 -6.95 -8.12 -8.54
C ALA A 220 -6.60 -9.61 -8.34
N PHE A 221 -7.21 -10.50 -9.12
CA PHE A 221 -6.90 -11.92 -9.13
C PHE A 221 -5.49 -12.21 -9.67
N GLU A 222 -5.03 -11.53 -10.72
CA GLU A 222 -3.68 -11.68 -11.26
C GLU A 222 -2.62 -11.08 -10.33
N SER A 223 -2.89 -9.96 -9.65
CA SER A 223 -2.04 -9.44 -8.57
C SER A 223 -2.01 -10.39 -7.37
N LEU A 224 -3.17 -10.93 -6.95
CA LEU A 224 -3.24 -11.93 -5.89
C LEU A 224 -2.45 -13.18 -6.26
N LYS A 225 -2.64 -13.71 -7.48
CA LYS A 225 -1.92 -14.86 -8.02
C LYS A 225 -0.42 -14.59 -8.09
N THR A 226 -0.01 -13.42 -8.59
CA THR A 226 1.42 -13.03 -8.66
C THR A 226 2.02 -12.96 -7.26
N MET A 227 1.30 -12.38 -6.29
CA MET A 227 1.74 -12.31 -4.90
C MET A 227 1.83 -13.70 -4.26
N VAL A 228 0.82 -14.55 -4.44
CA VAL A 228 0.80 -15.92 -3.89
C VAL A 228 1.92 -16.77 -4.50
N LEU A 229 2.12 -16.71 -5.83
CA LEU A 229 3.21 -17.43 -6.50
C LEU A 229 4.58 -16.94 -6.04
N ALA A 230 4.77 -15.63 -5.90
CA ALA A 230 6.03 -15.09 -5.37
C ALA A 230 6.27 -15.51 -3.92
N ALA A 231 5.23 -15.54 -3.08
CA ALA A 231 5.31 -16.01 -1.71
C ALA A 231 5.67 -17.52 -1.65
N ASP A 232 5.03 -18.33 -2.50
CA ASP A 232 5.31 -19.77 -2.61
C ASP A 232 6.75 -20.02 -3.06
N ASP A 233 7.22 -19.38 -4.14
CA ASP A 233 8.62 -19.49 -4.62
C ASP A 233 9.61 -19.15 -3.51
N MET A 234 9.39 -18.04 -2.80
CA MET A 234 10.27 -17.60 -1.71
C MET A 234 10.26 -18.57 -0.54
N LEU A 235 9.10 -19.15 -0.18
CA LEU A 235 8.99 -20.10 0.92
C LEU A 235 9.57 -21.48 0.56
N GLN A 236 9.39 -21.94 -0.67
CA GLN A 236 9.93 -23.22 -1.14
C GLN A 236 11.47 -23.22 -1.14
N HIS A 237 12.09 -22.10 -1.52
CA HIS A 237 13.54 -21.95 -1.52
C HIS A 237 14.10 -21.41 -0.19
N PHE A 238 13.24 -21.09 0.79
CA PHE A 238 13.69 -20.56 2.06
C PHE A 238 14.53 -21.61 2.79
N ALA A 239 15.72 -21.22 3.21
CA ALA A 239 16.59 -22.04 4.02
C ALA A 239 17.37 -21.19 5.02
N VAL A 240 17.80 -21.86 6.09
CA VAL A 240 18.85 -21.35 6.99
C VAL A 240 20.07 -22.22 6.76
N THR A 241 21.06 -21.69 6.04
CA THR A 241 22.22 -22.44 5.56
C THR A 241 23.47 -22.02 6.32
N GLU A 242 24.23 -22.98 6.83
CA GLU A 242 25.51 -22.70 7.47
C GLU A 242 26.65 -22.66 6.43
N ILE A 243 27.39 -21.56 6.38
CA ILE A 243 28.63 -21.43 5.62
C ILE A 243 29.77 -21.90 6.51
N THR A 244 30.20 -23.14 6.28
CA THR A 244 31.26 -23.79 7.06
C THR A 244 32.67 -23.37 6.65
N GLU A 245 32.82 -22.81 5.45
CA GLU A 245 34.09 -22.36 4.89
C GLU A 245 34.58 -21.10 5.62
N ALA A 246 35.90 -20.98 5.78
CA ALA A 246 36.52 -19.80 6.37
C ALA A 246 36.57 -18.65 5.34
N VAL A 247 35.49 -17.87 5.29
CA VAL A 247 35.40 -16.66 4.46
C VAL A 247 35.87 -15.44 5.25
N THR A 248 36.78 -14.65 4.66
CA THR A 248 37.41 -13.48 5.32
C THR A 248 37.12 -12.15 4.63
N THR A 249 36.44 -12.18 3.48
CA THR A 249 36.08 -10.99 2.70
C THR A 249 34.63 -11.06 2.26
N SER A 250 33.98 -9.90 2.09
CA SER A 250 32.59 -9.85 1.60
C SER A 250 32.42 -10.55 0.25
N GLY A 251 33.41 -10.45 -0.65
CA GLY A 251 33.40 -11.14 -1.94
C GLY A 251 33.39 -12.66 -1.81
N ALA A 252 34.26 -13.22 -0.95
CA ALA A 252 34.29 -14.66 -0.67
C ALA A 252 33.02 -15.14 0.04
N THR A 253 32.46 -14.33 0.96
CA THR A 253 31.16 -14.62 1.59
C THR A 253 30.04 -14.68 0.55
N ILE A 254 30.00 -13.73 -0.39
CA ILE A 254 29.01 -13.75 -1.48
C ILE A 254 29.18 -14.98 -2.37
N ASP A 255 30.42 -15.33 -2.77
CA ASP A 255 30.67 -16.54 -3.56
C ASP A 255 30.13 -17.80 -2.87
N ALA A 256 30.43 -17.95 -1.57
CA ALA A 256 29.96 -19.09 -0.79
C ALA A 256 28.43 -19.14 -0.70
N MET A 257 27.75 -18.01 -0.47
CA MET A 257 26.29 -17.96 -0.45
C MET A 257 25.68 -18.33 -1.80
N LEU A 258 26.21 -17.78 -2.90
CA LEU A 258 25.69 -18.04 -4.25
C LEU A 258 25.91 -19.50 -4.70
N ALA A 259 26.96 -20.17 -4.22
CA ALA A 259 27.19 -21.59 -4.49
C ALA A 259 26.08 -22.50 -3.94
N HIS A 260 25.33 -22.05 -2.92
CA HIS A 260 24.18 -22.77 -2.37
C HIS A 260 22.87 -22.48 -3.11
N LEU A 261 22.88 -21.65 -4.15
CA LEU A 261 21.67 -21.16 -4.83
C LEU A 261 21.64 -21.46 -6.35
N PRO A 262 22.01 -22.68 -6.81
CA PRO A 262 22.05 -22.98 -8.24
C PRO A 262 20.68 -22.91 -8.93
N ASP A 263 19.59 -23.17 -8.20
CA ASP A 263 18.23 -23.15 -8.74
C ASP A 263 17.62 -21.73 -8.78
N VAL A 264 18.23 -20.78 -8.07
CA VAL A 264 17.79 -19.38 -7.96
C VAL A 264 18.65 -18.44 -8.82
N VAL A 265 19.91 -18.78 -9.01
CA VAL A 265 20.92 -17.90 -9.65
C VAL A 265 21.51 -18.58 -10.87
N ALA A 266 21.12 -18.12 -12.05
CA ALA A 266 21.65 -18.61 -13.32
C ALA A 266 23.03 -18.01 -13.66
N GLU A 267 23.27 -16.76 -13.29
CA GLU A 267 24.51 -16.03 -13.61
C GLU A 267 25.19 -15.48 -12.34
N ALA A 268 25.80 -16.39 -11.56
CA ALA A 268 26.45 -16.03 -10.30
C ALA A 268 27.45 -14.86 -10.38
N PRO A 269 28.31 -14.72 -11.43
CA PRO A 269 29.20 -13.58 -11.54
C PRO A 269 28.46 -12.23 -11.65
N VAL A 270 27.33 -12.19 -12.36
CA VAL A 270 26.51 -10.98 -12.53
C VAL A 270 25.82 -10.62 -11.21
N VAL A 271 25.28 -11.61 -10.51
CA VAL A 271 24.64 -11.40 -9.20
C VAL A 271 25.66 -10.94 -8.16
N LYS A 272 26.86 -11.52 -8.16
CA LYS A 272 27.97 -11.11 -7.28
C LYS A 272 28.35 -9.65 -7.47
N ASP A 273 28.56 -9.22 -8.71
CA ASP A 273 28.91 -7.82 -9.02
C ASP A 273 27.83 -6.86 -8.53
N ALA A 274 26.55 -7.20 -8.73
CA ALA A 274 25.42 -6.42 -8.23
C ALA A 274 25.38 -6.34 -6.69
N LEU A 275 25.68 -7.44 -5.99
CA LEU A 275 25.75 -7.48 -4.53
C LEU A 275 26.94 -6.66 -3.99
N LEU A 276 28.11 -6.77 -4.62
CA LEU A 276 29.30 -6.00 -4.22
C LEU A 276 29.08 -4.50 -4.41
N LYS A 277 28.56 -4.07 -5.57
CA LYS A 277 28.15 -2.68 -5.80
C LYS A 277 27.16 -2.20 -4.74
N ARG A 278 26.21 -3.05 -4.34
CA ARG A 278 25.25 -2.71 -3.28
C ARG A 278 25.93 -2.46 -1.93
N LEU A 279 26.93 -3.25 -1.58
CA LEU A 279 27.70 -3.08 -0.33
C LEU A 279 28.53 -1.80 -0.34
N GLU A 280 29.02 -1.36 -1.50
CA GLU A 280 29.78 -0.11 -1.65
C GLU A 280 28.89 1.14 -1.50
N LEU A 281 27.63 1.07 -1.92
CA LEU A 281 26.72 2.23 -1.93
C LEU A 281 26.31 2.70 -0.53
N ALA A 282 26.06 1.76 0.39
CA ALA A 282 25.65 2.10 1.75
C ALA A 282 25.89 0.92 2.71
N PRO A 283 26.24 1.18 3.98
CA PRO A 283 26.32 0.14 5.00
C PRO A 283 25.02 -0.65 5.13
N VAL A 284 25.14 -1.95 5.37
CA VAL A 284 24.00 -2.88 5.44
C VAL A 284 23.94 -3.67 6.75
N GLY A 285 24.95 -3.54 7.61
CA GLY A 285 24.94 -4.13 8.95
C GLY A 285 23.93 -3.44 9.85
N ILE A 286 23.19 -4.23 10.63
CA ILE A 286 22.17 -3.71 11.54
C ILE A 286 22.85 -3.39 12.89
N PRO A 287 22.78 -2.13 13.37
CA PRO A 287 23.44 -1.72 14.61
C PRO A 287 23.07 -2.61 15.81
N ASP A 288 24.03 -2.82 16.72
CA ASP A 288 23.88 -3.65 17.93
C ASP A 288 23.51 -5.12 17.68
N THR A 289 23.77 -5.65 16.47
CA THR A 289 23.51 -7.05 16.11
C THR A 289 24.66 -7.68 15.33
N GLY A 290 24.65 -9.00 15.20
CA GLY A 290 25.47 -9.76 14.26
C GLY A 290 24.81 -9.99 12.89
N LEU A 291 23.81 -9.19 12.52
CA LEU A 291 22.96 -9.40 11.35
C LEU A 291 23.19 -8.33 10.26
N ALA A 292 23.24 -8.75 9.00
CA ALA A 292 23.09 -7.86 7.85
C ALA A 292 21.96 -8.34 6.95
N MET A 293 21.21 -7.40 6.37
CA MET A 293 20.22 -7.69 5.35
C MET A 293 20.71 -7.16 4.01
N ILE A 294 21.09 -8.05 3.12
CA ILE A 294 21.64 -7.72 1.81
C ILE A 294 20.58 -8.03 0.76
N HIS A 295 20.30 -7.06 -0.11
CA HIS A 295 19.34 -7.25 -1.19
C HIS A 295 19.86 -6.74 -2.52
N THR A 296 19.52 -7.41 -3.60
CA THR A 296 19.75 -6.88 -4.95
C THR A 296 18.71 -7.40 -5.94
N SER A 297 18.54 -6.66 -7.04
CA SER A 297 17.79 -7.10 -8.21
C SER A 297 18.75 -7.29 -9.37
N SER A 298 18.67 -8.43 -10.08
CA SER A 298 19.61 -8.77 -11.14
C SER A 298 18.97 -9.62 -12.23
N GLN A 299 19.43 -9.46 -13.48
CA GLN A 299 19.05 -10.32 -14.60
C GLN A 299 19.56 -11.76 -14.42
N GLY A 300 20.58 -11.97 -13.57
CA GLY A 300 21.13 -13.29 -13.26
C GLY A 300 20.33 -14.11 -12.24
N VAL A 301 19.21 -13.57 -11.73
CA VAL A 301 18.31 -14.22 -10.77
C VAL A 301 17.05 -14.69 -11.52
N THR A 302 16.69 -15.96 -11.36
CA THR A 302 15.56 -16.59 -12.09
C THR A 302 14.24 -16.47 -11.34
N VAL A 303 14.28 -16.60 -10.01
CA VAL A 303 13.11 -16.56 -9.12
C VAL A 303 13.40 -15.68 -7.90
N PRO A 304 12.38 -15.03 -7.30
CA PRO A 304 12.58 -14.26 -6.08
C PRO A 304 13.00 -15.18 -4.93
N TYR A 305 13.92 -14.70 -4.10
CA TYR A 305 14.51 -15.50 -3.05
C TYR A 305 14.66 -14.71 -1.75
N ILE A 306 14.43 -15.42 -0.65
CA ILE A 306 14.80 -15.00 0.70
C ILE A 306 15.43 -16.19 1.42
N GLY A 307 16.52 -15.96 2.14
CA GLY A 307 17.13 -16.98 2.98
C GLY A 307 18.15 -16.40 3.95
N ALA A 308 18.49 -17.20 4.96
CA ALA A 308 19.45 -16.84 5.99
C ALA A 308 20.72 -17.68 5.85
N PHE A 309 21.87 -17.04 5.98
CA PHE A 309 23.18 -17.68 5.94
C PHE A 309 23.94 -17.43 7.23
N ASP A 310 24.23 -18.50 7.96
CA ASP A 310 25.03 -18.47 9.19
C ASP A 310 26.51 -18.58 8.86
N LEU A 311 27.30 -17.62 9.30
CA LEU A 311 28.74 -17.58 9.08
C LEU A 311 29.46 -18.21 10.26
N LYS A 312 30.13 -19.34 10.03
CA LYS A 312 30.98 -19.96 11.06
C LYS A 312 32.13 -19.06 11.48
N THR A 313 32.69 -18.32 10.53
CA THR A 313 33.75 -17.32 10.80
C THR A 313 33.14 -15.92 10.70
N PRO A 314 33.11 -15.15 11.80
CA PRO A 314 32.48 -13.83 11.79
C PRO A 314 33.25 -12.83 10.92
N LEU A 315 32.54 -11.99 10.17
CA LEU A 315 33.12 -10.98 9.27
C LEU A 315 32.90 -9.57 9.83
N SER A 316 33.92 -8.71 9.83
CA SER A 316 33.72 -7.29 10.17
C SER A 316 33.01 -6.57 9.02
N LEU A 317 31.88 -5.91 9.31
CA LEU A 317 31.06 -5.23 8.30
C LEU A 317 30.62 -3.83 8.78
N PRO A 318 30.62 -2.80 7.93
CA PRO A 318 30.04 -1.50 8.24
C PRO A 318 28.53 -1.59 8.54
N ALA A 319 28.12 -0.93 9.62
CA ALA A 319 26.72 -0.85 10.05
C ALA A 319 26.06 0.49 9.67
N MET A 320 24.74 0.52 9.68
CA MET A 320 23.92 1.67 9.23
C MET A 320 24.15 2.94 10.06
N ASP A 321 24.67 2.82 11.28
CA ASP A 321 25.05 3.92 12.17
C ASP A 321 26.49 4.40 11.95
N MET A 322 27.13 3.96 10.85
CA MET A 322 28.55 4.19 10.53
C MET A 322 29.53 3.52 11.52
N GLY A 323 29.03 2.66 12.41
CA GLY A 323 29.84 1.76 13.22
C GLY A 323 30.27 0.50 12.47
N THR A 324 30.78 -0.47 13.21
CA THR A 324 31.17 -1.79 12.68
C THR A 324 30.52 -2.89 13.51
N ILE A 325 29.95 -3.88 12.85
CA ILE A 325 29.43 -5.09 13.48
C ILE A 325 30.31 -6.31 13.18
N MET A 326 30.25 -7.30 14.06
CA MET A 326 30.75 -8.64 13.79
C MET A 326 29.61 -9.47 13.22
N LEU A 327 29.61 -9.61 11.89
CA LEU A 327 28.59 -10.30 11.13
C LEU A 327 28.66 -11.81 11.37
N HIS A 328 27.59 -12.36 11.91
CA HIS A 328 27.38 -13.79 12.11
C HIS A 328 26.30 -14.35 11.19
N ARG A 329 25.35 -13.52 10.74
CA ARG A 329 24.25 -13.96 9.89
C ARG A 329 23.96 -12.94 8.78
N VAL A 330 23.73 -13.45 7.58
CA VAL A 330 23.23 -12.66 6.44
C VAL A 330 21.81 -13.09 6.12
N LEU A 331 20.88 -12.14 6.09
CA LEU A 331 19.59 -12.32 5.44
C LEU A 331 19.71 -11.82 4.00
N LEU A 332 19.69 -12.75 3.04
CA LEU A 332 19.87 -12.46 1.61
C LEU A 332 18.51 -12.42 0.90
N LEU A 333 18.24 -11.32 0.20
CA LEU A 333 17.03 -11.14 -0.60
C LEU A 333 17.44 -10.91 -2.06
N LEU A 334 17.02 -11.77 -2.98
CA LEU A 334 17.32 -11.62 -4.41
C LEU A 334 16.02 -11.50 -5.21
N THR A 335 16.03 -10.64 -6.23
CA THR A 335 14.94 -10.57 -7.20
C THR A 335 15.43 -10.59 -8.63
N PRO A 336 14.66 -11.17 -9.57
CA PRO A 336 14.85 -10.96 -10.99
C PRO A 336 14.76 -9.46 -11.35
N ASN A 337 15.29 -9.09 -12.52
CA ASN A 337 15.09 -7.76 -13.09
C ASN A 337 14.63 -7.92 -14.55
N PRO A 338 13.39 -7.50 -14.91
CA PRO A 338 12.40 -6.77 -14.11
C PRO A 338 11.72 -7.63 -13.04
N VAL A 339 11.11 -6.99 -12.04
CA VAL A 339 10.37 -7.63 -10.94
C VAL A 339 8.97 -7.05 -10.81
N ALA A 340 7.99 -7.89 -10.50
CA ALA A 340 6.61 -7.47 -10.24
C ALA A 340 6.50 -6.66 -8.94
N GLN A 341 5.57 -5.70 -8.90
CA GLN A 341 5.36 -4.84 -7.74
C GLN A 341 4.87 -5.62 -6.51
N GLU A 342 4.11 -6.69 -6.73
CA GLU A 342 3.60 -7.62 -5.73
C GLU A 342 4.75 -8.32 -5.00
N THR A 343 5.77 -8.80 -5.73
CA THR A 343 6.98 -9.40 -5.17
C THR A 343 7.77 -8.39 -4.33
N LEU A 344 7.93 -7.16 -4.82
CA LEU A 344 8.59 -6.09 -4.06
C LEU A 344 7.85 -5.75 -2.77
N THR A 345 6.52 -5.81 -2.79
CA THR A 345 5.67 -5.55 -1.61
C THR A 345 5.93 -6.59 -0.52
N LEU A 346 6.00 -7.87 -0.87
CA LEU A 346 6.29 -8.95 0.08
C LEU A 346 7.68 -8.79 0.71
N LEU A 347 8.72 -8.55 -0.09
CA LEU A 347 10.09 -8.38 0.40
C LEU A 347 10.22 -7.14 1.29
N SER A 348 9.60 -6.04 0.90
CA SER A 348 9.57 -4.81 1.71
C SER A 348 8.88 -5.03 3.06
N ALA A 349 7.83 -5.85 3.10
CA ALA A 349 7.15 -6.19 4.33
C ALA A 349 8.03 -7.02 5.28
N VAL A 350 8.87 -7.91 4.77
CA VAL A 350 9.85 -8.65 5.59
C VAL A 350 10.90 -7.71 6.16
N SER A 351 11.46 -6.82 5.33
CA SER A 351 12.38 -5.78 5.79
C SER A 351 11.78 -4.89 6.88
N ALA A 352 10.52 -4.48 6.71
CA ALA A 352 9.80 -3.69 7.71
C ALA A 352 9.55 -4.48 9.00
N LYS A 353 9.20 -5.76 8.90
CA LYS A 353 8.97 -6.64 10.07
C LYS A 353 10.23 -6.80 10.90
N LEU A 354 11.39 -6.93 10.27
CA LEU A 354 12.69 -7.10 10.92
C LEU A 354 12.95 -5.97 11.92
N ILE A 355 12.76 -4.71 11.51
CA ILE A 355 13.05 -3.53 12.35
C ILE A 355 11.85 -3.06 13.19
N ALA A 356 10.69 -3.70 13.08
CA ALA A 356 9.48 -3.27 13.77
C ALA A 356 9.54 -3.42 15.30
N SER A 357 10.39 -4.33 15.81
CA SER A 357 10.62 -4.51 17.25
C SER A 357 11.94 -5.20 17.53
N THR A 358 12.50 -4.98 18.73
CA THR A 358 13.71 -5.68 19.19
C THR A 358 13.51 -7.20 19.24
N THR A 359 12.29 -7.66 19.55
CA THR A 359 11.94 -9.09 19.54
C THR A 359 12.03 -9.69 18.14
N ASN A 360 11.52 -9.00 17.11
CA ASN A 360 11.62 -9.48 15.74
C ASN A 360 13.09 -9.48 15.28
N LEU A 361 13.83 -8.43 15.60
CA LEU A 361 15.25 -8.33 15.27
C LEU A 361 16.07 -9.48 15.89
N GLN A 362 15.83 -9.83 17.17
CA GLN A 362 16.44 -11.01 17.79
C GLN A 362 16.01 -12.32 17.12
N LEU A 363 14.75 -12.41 16.68
CA LEU A 363 14.25 -13.58 15.96
C LEU A 363 14.97 -13.74 14.61
N PHE A 364 15.14 -12.68 13.83
CA PHE A 364 15.88 -12.74 12.56
C PHE A 364 17.37 -13.04 12.79
N GLU A 365 17.97 -12.47 13.84
CA GLU A 365 19.37 -12.68 14.17
C GLU A 365 19.67 -14.12 14.61
N LYS A 366 18.82 -14.75 15.44
CA LYS A 366 19.13 -16.03 16.11
C LYS A 366 18.14 -17.17 15.85
N GLY A 367 17.01 -16.87 15.23
CA GLY A 367 15.92 -17.82 15.02
C GLY A 367 16.36 -19.00 14.15
N HIS A 368 15.83 -20.17 14.45
CA HIS A 368 16.02 -21.36 13.63
C HIS A 368 15.00 -21.39 12.48
N TYR A 369 15.20 -22.32 11.54
CA TYR A 369 14.39 -22.45 10.33
C TYR A 369 12.87 -22.31 10.58
N SER A 370 12.31 -23.08 11.52
CA SER A 370 10.87 -23.08 11.77
C SER A 370 10.33 -21.72 12.23
N GLN A 371 11.10 -21.01 13.05
CA GLN A 371 10.73 -19.70 13.58
C GLN A 371 10.78 -18.62 12.49
N LEU A 372 11.83 -18.63 11.66
CA LEU A 372 11.97 -17.71 10.55
C LEU A 372 10.93 -17.97 9.46
N TYR A 373 10.71 -19.24 9.13
CA TYR A 373 9.68 -19.66 8.18
C TYR A 373 8.29 -19.19 8.65
N GLN A 374 7.97 -19.38 9.93
CA GLN A 374 6.69 -18.94 10.49
C GLN A 374 6.52 -17.42 10.39
N ILE A 375 7.49 -16.61 10.85
CA ILE A 375 7.35 -15.14 10.82
C ILE A 375 7.28 -14.61 9.38
N ILE A 376 8.04 -15.17 8.45
CA ILE A 376 7.99 -14.78 7.03
C ILE A 376 6.62 -15.14 6.44
N THR A 377 6.10 -16.34 6.74
CA THR A 377 4.76 -16.76 6.32
C THR A 377 3.68 -15.82 6.88
N GLU A 378 3.76 -15.44 8.17
CA GLU A 378 2.83 -14.49 8.78
C GLU A 378 2.87 -13.13 8.09
N VAL A 379 4.07 -12.64 7.74
CA VAL A 379 4.24 -11.39 6.98
C VAL A 379 3.57 -11.50 5.61
N PHE A 380 3.85 -12.56 4.85
CA PHE A 380 3.26 -12.76 3.52
C PHE A 380 1.74 -12.89 3.58
N MET A 381 1.20 -13.66 4.52
CA MET A 381 -0.24 -13.80 4.72
C MET A 381 -0.91 -12.46 5.06
N ASN A 382 -0.24 -11.60 5.82
CA ASN A 382 -0.76 -10.27 6.14
C ASN A 382 -0.80 -9.35 4.91
N GLU A 383 0.20 -9.39 4.02
CA GLU A 383 0.17 -8.62 2.77
C GLU A 383 -0.87 -9.16 1.78
N ILE A 384 -0.98 -10.48 1.64
CA ILE A 384 -1.98 -11.13 0.78
C ILE A 384 -3.41 -10.75 1.21
N LYS A 385 -3.69 -10.74 2.53
CA LYS A 385 -4.99 -10.31 3.08
C LYS A 385 -5.32 -8.84 2.83
N LYS A 386 -4.33 -7.97 2.57
CA LYS A 386 -4.60 -6.57 2.22
C LYS A 386 -5.10 -6.41 0.80
N ILE A 387 -4.74 -7.31 -0.12
CA ILE A 387 -5.28 -7.33 -1.48
C ILE A 387 -6.74 -7.77 -1.48
N ASP A 388 -7.08 -8.77 -0.66
CA ASP A 388 -8.47 -9.27 -0.50
C ASP A 388 -9.43 -8.23 0.13
N ARG A 389 -8.89 -7.20 0.77
CA ARG A 389 -9.65 -6.09 1.39
C ARG A 389 -9.71 -4.82 0.54
N ARG A 390 -9.04 -4.81 -0.62
CA ARG A 390 -9.08 -3.72 -1.60
C ARG A 390 -10.06 -4.08 -2.70
#